data_AF-A0A832V6E6-F1
#
_entry.id   AF-A0A832V6E6-F1
#
_cell.length_a   1.000
_cell.length_b   1.000
_cell.length_c   1.000
_cell.angle_alpha   90.00
_cell.angle_beta   90.00
_cell.angle_gamma   90.00
#
_symmetry.space_group_name_H-M   'P 1'
#
loop_
_entity.id
_entity.type
_entity.pdbx_description
1 polymer ?
#
loop_
_entity_poly.entity_id
_entity_poly.type
_entity_poly.pdbx_seq_one_letter_code
_entity_poly.pdbx_strand_id
1 'polypeptide(L)'
;MAKEQTTTTKKDEVLTIEGKGRDGLGRNNKGTLIITGDAGSYVGESNKGKILIEGNVRGHLGLKNRGEILVKGDAGMGVGNANKGEITVKGDTGAAVGWANQDKIVVERNTGDWLGLKNRGEILVKGDAGNYVGDNNRGKIIIKGNARNDLGYGKGEITVEGTIESLHKNASGTIRAGNVKEDRGRPWTKL
;
A
#
# COMPACT_ATOMS: atom_id res chain seq x y z
N MET A 1 26.48 -25.41 11.36
CA MET A 1 25.46 -24.69 10.56
C MET A 1 24.35 -24.26 11.49
N ALA A 2 24.16 -22.95 11.71
CA ALA A 2 23.04 -22.47 12.50
C ALA A 2 21.73 -22.86 11.79
N LYS A 3 20.79 -23.52 12.50
CA LYS A 3 19.46 -23.79 11.96
C LYS A 3 18.88 -22.46 11.47
N GLU A 4 18.43 -22.41 10.21
CA GLU A 4 17.59 -21.29 9.78
C GLU A 4 16.44 -21.15 10.78
N GLN A 5 16.43 -20.05 11.52
CA GLN A 5 15.30 -19.74 12.39
C GLN A 5 14.06 -19.66 11.52
N THR A 6 13.04 -20.45 11.86
CA THR A 6 11.71 -20.37 11.25
C THR A 6 11.26 -18.93 11.29
N THR A 7 10.88 -18.39 10.13
CA THR A 7 10.42 -17.00 9.99
C THR A 7 8.90 -16.91 9.92
N THR A 8 8.20 -17.99 10.26
CA THR A 8 6.75 -18.14 10.04
C THR A 8 6.13 -18.88 11.22
N THR A 9 4.85 -18.64 11.45
CA THR A 9 4.09 -19.26 12.55
C THR A 9 2.97 -20.15 12.02
N LYS A 10 2.62 -21.18 12.80
CA LYS A 10 1.39 -21.94 12.68
C LYS A 10 0.22 -21.14 13.26
N LYS A 11 -1.01 -21.64 13.06
CA LYS A 11 -2.19 -21.04 13.69
C LYS A 11 -2.00 -21.00 15.21
N ASP A 12 -2.40 -19.90 15.83
CA ASP A 12 -2.34 -19.64 17.28
C ASP A 12 -0.92 -19.54 17.89
N GLU A 13 0.13 -19.65 17.07
CA GLU A 13 1.52 -19.45 17.49
C GLU A 13 1.90 -17.96 17.44
N VAL A 14 2.73 -17.53 18.39
CA VAL A 14 3.34 -16.20 18.43
C VAL A 14 4.86 -16.36 18.37
N LEU A 15 5.51 -15.65 17.46
CA LEU A 15 6.96 -15.67 17.32
C LEU A 15 7.49 -14.25 17.20
N THR A 16 8.57 -13.95 17.91
CA THR A 16 9.34 -12.70 17.76
C THR A 16 10.68 -13.01 17.12
N ILE A 17 11.05 -12.28 16.08
CA ILE A 17 12.34 -12.38 15.39
C ILE A 17 12.94 -10.99 15.14
N GLU A 18 14.25 -10.91 15.02
CA GLU A 18 14.93 -9.68 14.59
C GLU A 18 15.01 -9.63 13.06
N GLY A 19 14.68 -8.47 12.48
CA GLY A 19 14.59 -8.25 11.04
C GLY A 19 15.93 -8.34 10.33
N LYS A 20 16.94 -7.59 10.81
CA LYS A 20 18.31 -7.47 10.25
C LYS A 20 18.39 -7.37 8.71
N GLY A 21 17.42 -6.71 8.09
CA GLY A 21 17.34 -6.58 6.63
C GLY A 21 17.07 -7.89 5.88
N ARG A 22 16.62 -8.95 6.57
CA ARG A 22 16.33 -10.26 5.95
C ARG A 22 15.09 -10.20 5.08
N ASP A 23 15.18 -10.81 3.90
CA ASP A 23 14.05 -10.95 2.98
C ASP A 23 13.11 -12.09 3.41
N GLY A 24 11.84 -12.01 2.99
CA GLY A 24 10.88 -13.12 3.06
C GLY A 24 10.41 -13.51 4.46
N LEU A 25 10.64 -12.66 5.48
CA LEU A 25 10.15 -12.90 6.84
C LEU A 25 8.62 -13.01 6.83
N GLY A 26 8.05 -13.98 7.53
CA GLY A 26 6.59 -14.18 7.59
C GLY A 26 5.97 -14.74 6.31
N ARG A 27 6.77 -15.30 5.38
CA ARG A 27 6.22 -16.00 4.22
C ARG A 27 5.31 -17.15 4.68
N ASN A 28 4.10 -17.20 4.13
CA ASN A 28 3.05 -18.16 4.48
C ASN A 28 2.63 -18.18 5.96
N ASN A 29 2.86 -17.09 6.70
CA ASN A 29 2.51 -16.97 8.12
C ASN A 29 1.02 -17.21 8.39
N LYS A 30 0.69 -17.93 9.47
CA LYS A 30 -0.71 -18.26 9.85
C LYS A 30 -1.10 -17.78 11.25
N GLY A 31 -0.16 -17.65 12.17
CA GLY A 31 -0.34 -17.09 13.52
C GLY A 31 0.13 -15.64 13.59
N THR A 32 0.82 -15.26 14.66
CA THR A 32 1.32 -13.89 14.88
C THR A 32 2.84 -13.84 14.82
N LEU A 33 3.38 -13.07 13.89
CA LEU A 33 4.81 -12.78 13.80
C LEU A 33 5.08 -11.33 14.24
N ILE A 34 6.03 -11.15 15.14
CA ILE A 34 6.57 -9.85 15.54
C ILE A 34 8.00 -9.76 15.01
N ILE A 35 8.30 -8.72 14.23
CA ILE A 35 9.63 -8.46 13.68
C ILE A 35 10.16 -7.20 14.34
N THR A 36 11.25 -7.34 15.11
CA THR A 36 11.95 -6.20 15.70
C THR A 36 13.03 -5.68 14.75
N GLY A 37 13.13 -4.36 14.61
CA GLY A 37 14.09 -3.73 13.70
C GLY A 37 13.74 -3.88 12.21
N ASP A 38 14.66 -3.45 11.35
CA ASP A 38 14.43 -3.35 9.91
C ASP A 38 14.43 -4.72 9.23
N ALA A 39 13.52 -4.91 8.28
CA ALA A 39 13.39 -6.10 7.46
C ALA A 39 13.70 -5.80 5.99
N GLY A 40 14.04 -6.85 5.25
CA GLY A 40 14.28 -6.79 3.82
C GLY A 40 12.98 -6.69 3.02
N SER A 41 12.96 -7.33 1.86
CA SER A 41 11.85 -7.35 0.92
C SER A 41 10.95 -8.58 1.11
N TYR A 42 9.75 -8.54 0.54
CA TYR A 42 8.82 -9.69 0.53
C TYR A 42 8.36 -10.18 1.91
N VAL A 43 8.43 -9.33 2.92
CA VAL A 43 7.88 -9.62 4.25
C VAL A 43 6.37 -9.90 4.13
N GLY A 44 5.90 -10.97 4.73
CA GLY A 44 4.49 -11.35 4.73
C GLY A 44 3.96 -11.86 3.39
N GLU A 45 4.81 -12.34 2.49
CA GLU A 45 4.36 -12.95 1.25
C GLU A 45 3.40 -14.12 1.55
N SER A 46 2.20 -14.08 0.96
CA SER A 46 1.13 -15.07 1.14
C SER A 46 0.66 -15.23 2.60
N ASN A 47 0.91 -14.24 3.47
CA ASN A 47 0.45 -14.21 4.86
C ASN A 47 -1.07 -14.45 4.96
N LYS A 48 -1.47 -15.19 6.00
CA LYS A 48 -2.85 -15.47 6.41
C LYS A 48 -3.08 -15.16 7.89
N GLY A 49 -2.03 -14.81 8.64
CA GLY A 49 -2.08 -14.47 10.04
C GLY A 49 -1.84 -12.97 10.26
N LYS A 50 -1.23 -12.63 11.40
CA LYS A 50 -0.87 -11.27 11.78
C LYS A 50 0.64 -11.09 11.71
N ILE A 51 1.09 -9.96 11.19
CA ILE A 51 2.50 -9.56 11.21
C ILE A 51 2.61 -8.12 11.73
N LEU A 52 3.38 -7.93 12.80
CA LEU A 52 3.77 -6.62 13.31
C LEU A 52 5.26 -6.41 13.03
N ILE A 53 5.63 -5.29 12.41
CA ILE A 53 7.02 -4.89 12.18
C ILE A 53 7.31 -3.60 12.92
N GLU A 54 8.22 -3.66 13.90
CA GLU A 54 8.74 -2.55 14.70
C GLU A 54 9.99 -1.94 14.06
N GLY A 55 9.90 -1.64 12.76
CA GLY A 55 10.99 -1.12 11.95
C GLY A 55 10.52 -0.83 10.53
N ASN A 56 11.48 -0.73 9.60
CA ASN A 56 11.23 -0.47 8.20
C ASN A 56 11.20 -1.77 7.37
N VAL A 57 10.62 -1.71 6.17
CA VAL A 57 10.62 -2.81 5.19
C VAL A 57 11.14 -2.31 3.85
N ARG A 58 12.13 -2.99 3.27
CA ARG A 58 12.77 -2.53 2.02
C ARG A 58 11.82 -2.48 0.82
N GLY A 59 10.87 -3.41 0.69
CA GLY A 59 9.91 -3.43 -0.42
C GLY A 59 9.07 -4.69 -0.53
N HIS A 60 8.08 -4.67 -1.41
CA HIS A 60 7.17 -5.79 -1.73
C HIS A 60 6.48 -6.40 -0.49
N LEU A 61 6.21 -5.58 0.53
CA LEU A 61 5.49 -5.97 1.72
C LEU A 61 4.12 -6.56 1.38
N GLY A 62 3.79 -7.72 1.93
CA GLY A 62 2.43 -8.28 1.86
C GLY A 62 2.01 -8.73 0.46
N LEU A 63 2.95 -9.16 -0.40
CA LEU A 63 2.62 -9.77 -1.68
C LEU A 63 1.63 -10.94 -1.48
N LYS A 64 0.44 -10.87 -2.10
CA LYS A 64 -0.65 -11.85 -1.96
C LYS A 64 -1.11 -12.06 -0.50
N ASN A 65 -0.97 -11.04 0.35
CA ASN A 65 -1.47 -11.05 1.72
C ASN A 65 -2.99 -11.32 1.76
N ARG A 66 -3.41 -12.11 2.74
CA ARG A 66 -4.82 -12.39 3.11
C ARG A 66 -5.04 -12.24 4.62
N GLY A 67 -4.03 -11.79 5.36
CA GLY A 67 -4.08 -11.54 6.79
C GLY A 67 -3.92 -10.06 7.09
N GLU A 68 -3.38 -9.77 8.26
CA GLU A 68 -3.16 -8.40 8.76
C GLU A 68 -1.66 -8.12 8.85
N ILE A 69 -1.22 -6.97 8.33
CA ILE A 69 0.16 -6.51 8.44
C ILE A 69 0.19 -5.06 8.94
N LEU A 70 0.96 -4.80 10.00
CA LEU A 70 1.23 -3.46 10.52
C LEU A 70 2.74 -3.18 10.51
N VAL A 71 3.15 -2.08 9.88
CA VAL A 71 4.53 -1.58 9.89
C VAL A 71 4.57 -0.26 10.65
N LYS A 72 5.43 -0.18 11.67
CA LYS A 72 5.63 1.04 12.47
C LYS A 72 6.52 2.07 11.79
N GLY A 73 7.45 1.64 10.92
CA GLY A 73 8.28 2.51 10.09
C GLY A 73 7.77 2.66 8.65
N ASP A 74 8.73 2.86 7.75
CA ASP A 74 8.53 3.01 6.31
C ASP A 74 8.47 1.65 5.60
N ALA A 75 7.84 1.63 4.42
CA ALA A 75 7.88 0.46 3.55
C ALA A 75 8.19 0.88 2.11
N GLY A 76 9.14 0.23 1.44
CA GLY A 76 9.50 0.61 0.07
C GLY A 76 8.41 0.33 -0.97
N MET A 77 8.81 0.17 -2.23
CA MET A 77 7.86 0.01 -3.33
C MET A 77 7.03 -1.29 -3.24
N GLY A 78 5.88 -1.32 -3.91
CA GLY A 78 5.12 -2.54 -4.17
C GLY A 78 4.38 -3.12 -2.96
N VAL A 79 4.09 -2.29 -1.94
CA VAL A 79 3.28 -2.70 -0.78
C VAL A 79 1.92 -3.21 -1.24
N GLY A 80 1.51 -4.38 -0.75
CA GLY A 80 0.17 -4.93 -0.97
C GLY A 80 -0.13 -5.34 -2.41
N ASN A 81 0.88 -5.75 -3.18
CA ASN A 81 0.64 -6.32 -4.51
C ASN A 81 -0.23 -7.59 -4.39
N ALA A 82 -1.34 -7.61 -5.13
CA ALA A 82 -2.38 -8.65 -5.07
C ALA A 82 -2.93 -8.91 -3.66
N ASN A 83 -2.97 -7.88 -2.81
CA ASN A 83 -3.51 -7.94 -1.46
C ASN A 83 -5.00 -8.25 -1.43
N LYS A 84 -5.40 -9.08 -0.47
CA LYS A 84 -6.78 -9.51 -0.15
C LYS A 84 -6.98 -9.56 1.38
N GLY A 85 -6.23 -8.74 2.12
CA GLY A 85 -6.33 -8.58 3.57
C GLY A 85 -6.03 -7.12 3.94
N GLU A 86 -5.60 -6.87 5.17
CA GLU A 86 -5.35 -5.51 5.65
C GLU A 86 -3.86 -5.22 5.78
N ILE A 87 -3.43 -4.05 5.29
CA ILE A 87 -2.07 -3.54 5.47
C ILE A 87 -2.13 -2.10 5.98
N THR A 88 -1.41 -1.81 7.06
CA THR A 88 -1.19 -0.45 7.55
C THR A 88 0.31 -0.15 7.62
N VAL A 89 0.75 0.94 7.01
CA VAL A 89 2.11 1.48 7.12
C VAL A 89 2.04 2.83 7.81
N LYS A 90 2.74 2.97 8.94
CA LYS A 90 2.77 4.19 9.75
C LYS A 90 3.71 5.27 9.19
N GLY A 91 4.71 4.85 8.42
CA GLY A 91 5.65 5.74 7.73
C GLY A 91 5.26 6.06 6.28
N ASP A 92 6.27 6.44 5.51
CA ASP A 92 6.19 6.68 4.08
C ASP A 92 6.21 5.35 3.30
N THR A 93 5.70 5.41 2.07
CA THR A 93 5.76 4.30 1.13
C THR A 93 6.39 4.66 -0.21
N GLY A 94 6.98 3.65 -0.86
CA GLY A 94 7.50 3.79 -2.22
C GLY A 94 6.40 3.80 -3.30
N ALA A 95 6.81 3.58 -4.54
CA ALA A 95 5.89 3.49 -5.69
C ALA A 95 5.08 2.17 -5.71
N ALA A 96 4.05 2.11 -6.54
CA ALA A 96 3.26 0.92 -6.85
C ALA A 96 2.56 0.26 -5.65
N VAL A 97 2.18 1.07 -4.65
CA VAL A 97 1.37 0.60 -3.51
C VAL A 97 -0.02 0.17 -4.00
N GLY A 98 -0.48 -0.99 -3.56
CA GLY A 98 -1.81 -1.50 -3.84
C GLY A 98 -2.03 -2.00 -5.27
N TRP A 99 -0.97 -2.42 -5.97
CA TRP A 99 -1.15 -3.04 -7.29
C TRP A 99 -2.07 -4.26 -7.19
N ALA A 100 -3.24 -4.20 -7.83
CA ALA A 100 -4.25 -5.26 -7.86
C ALA A 100 -4.77 -5.63 -6.47
N ASN A 101 -4.72 -4.66 -5.55
CA ASN A 101 -5.35 -4.72 -4.23
C ASN A 101 -6.86 -4.95 -4.37
N GLN A 102 -7.41 -5.78 -3.50
CA GLN A 102 -8.83 -6.15 -3.44
C GLN A 102 -9.45 -5.89 -2.07
N ASP A 103 -8.68 -5.36 -1.14
CA ASP A 103 -9.10 -5.13 0.24
C ASP A 103 -8.49 -3.80 0.73
N LYS A 104 -8.06 -3.68 1.98
CA LYS A 104 -7.70 -2.40 2.60
C LYS A 104 -6.19 -2.17 2.70
N ILE A 105 -5.75 -0.98 2.31
CA ILE A 105 -4.39 -0.46 2.57
C ILE A 105 -4.49 0.94 3.17
N VAL A 106 -3.75 1.18 4.27
CA VAL A 106 -3.61 2.50 4.89
C VAL A 106 -2.15 2.89 4.94
N VAL A 107 -1.83 4.11 4.47
CA VAL A 107 -0.52 4.74 4.58
C VAL A 107 -0.68 6.04 5.36
N GLU A 108 0.01 6.18 6.50
CA GLU A 108 -0.14 7.35 7.36
C GLU A 108 0.70 8.56 6.94
N ARG A 109 1.66 8.39 6.03
CA ARG A 109 2.41 9.48 5.41
C ARG A 109 2.22 9.48 3.90
N ASN A 110 3.29 9.65 3.13
CA ASN A 110 3.24 9.83 1.70
C ASN A 110 3.42 8.50 0.96
N THR A 111 3.07 8.50 -0.32
CA THR A 111 3.31 7.38 -1.23
C THR A 111 3.87 7.87 -2.56
N GLY A 112 4.63 7.00 -3.24
CA GLY A 112 5.22 7.31 -4.52
C GLY A 112 4.23 7.22 -5.69
N ASP A 113 4.79 7.08 -6.89
CA ASP A 113 4.04 6.94 -8.12
C ASP A 113 3.25 5.63 -8.19
N TRP A 114 2.25 5.54 -9.07
CA TRP A 114 1.48 4.34 -9.36
C TRP A 114 0.67 3.78 -8.18
N LEU A 115 0.23 4.65 -7.27
CA LEU A 115 -0.69 4.28 -6.20
C LEU A 115 -1.97 3.66 -6.77
N GLY A 116 -2.33 2.46 -6.33
CA GLY A 116 -3.61 1.83 -6.66
C GLY A 116 -3.73 1.32 -8.10
N LEU A 117 -2.62 0.98 -8.76
CA LEU A 117 -2.64 0.37 -10.09
C LEU A 117 -3.55 -0.89 -10.10
N LYS A 118 -4.59 -0.91 -10.93
CA LYS A 118 -5.58 -2.00 -11.02
C LYS A 118 -6.30 -2.29 -9.70
N ASN A 119 -6.37 -1.32 -8.78
CA ASN A 119 -7.03 -1.46 -7.49
C ASN A 119 -8.53 -1.77 -7.65
N ARG A 120 -9.03 -2.67 -6.80
CA ARG A 120 -10.45 -3.01 -6.62
C ARG A 120 -10.90 -2.91 -5.17
N GLY A 121 -9.98 -2.67 -4.24
CA GLY A 121 -10.26 -2.47 -2.81
C GLY A 121 -10.26 -1.01 -2.42
N GLU A 122 -9.95 -0.74 -1.16
CA GLU A 122 -9.85 0.62 -0.58
C GLU A 122 -8.41 0.96 -0.21
N ILE A 123 -7.96 2.15 -0.60
CA ILE A 123 -6.66 2.68 -0.23
C ILE A 123 -6.87 4.06 0.41
N LEU A 124 -6.30 4.27 1.60
CA LEU A 124 -6.24 5.56 2.28
C LEU A 124 -4.78 6.00 2.44
N VAL A 125 -4.46 7.19 1.96
CA VAL A 125 -3.17 7.86 2.17
C VAL A 125 -3.41 9.16 2.92
N LYS A 126 -2.79 9.32 4.09
CA LYS A 126 -2.94 10.54 4.91
C LYS A 126 -2.01 11.69 4.47
N GLY A 127 -0.98 11.42 3.69
CA GLY A 127 -0.10 12.42 3.09
C GLY A 127 -0.35 12.60 1.59
N ASP A 128 0.72 12.91 0.86
CA ASP A 128 0.74 13.12 -0.58
C ASP A 128 0.93 11.80 -1.37
N ALA A 129 0.51 11.81 -2.64
CA ALA A 129 0.73 10.73 -3.59
C ALA A 129 1.49 11.23 -4.85
N GLY A 130 2.25 10.33 -5.46
CA GLY A 130 3.00 10.60 -6.68
C GLY A 130 2.15 10.70 -7.95
N ASN A 131 2.76 10.39 -9.09
CA ASN A 131 2.13 10.39 -10.40
C ASN A 131 1.30 9.11 -10.62
N TYR A 132 0.42 9.12 -11.62
CA TYR A 132 -0.32 7.95 -12.10
C TYR A 132 -1.19 7.28 -11.03
N VAL A 133 -1.72 8.07 -10.10
CA VAL A 133 -2.64 7.58 -9.08
C VAL A 133 -3.88 6.99 -9.74
N GLY A 134 -4.21 5.76 -9.37
CA GLY A 134 -5.43 5.08 -9.76
C GLY A 134 -5.47 4.65 -11.23
N ASP A 135 -4.32 4.39 -11.86
CA ASP A 135 -4.31 3.75 -13.18
C ASP A 135 -5.03 2.40 -13.13
N ASN A 136 -6.04 2.23 -13.97
CA ASN A 136 -7.02 1.15 -14.01
C ASN A 136 -7.72 0.90 -12.65
N ASN A 137 -7.90 1.93 -11.82
CA ASN A 137 -8.63 1.81 -10.56
C ASN A 137 -10.11 1.53 -10.81
N ARG A 138 -10.66 0.57 -10.07
CA ARG A 138 -12.09 0.22 -9.97
C ARG A 138 -12.59 0.19 -8.53
N GLY A 139 -11.69 0.40 -7.57
CA GLY A 139 -12.03 0.52 -6.16
C GLY A 139 -12.02 1.98 -5.72
N LYS A 140 -11.70 2.21 -4.45
CA LYS A 140 -11.72 3.51 -3.81
C LYS A 140 -10.31 3.92 -3.38
N ILE A 141 -9.93 5.17 -3.68
CA ILE A 141 -8.67 5.78 -3.23
C ILE A 141 -9.00 7.12 -2.56
N ILE A 142 -8.54 7.31 -1.32
CA ILE A 142 -8.62 8.59 -0.61
C ILE A 142 -7.20 9.06 -0.33
N ILE A 143 -6.90 10.30 -0.72
CA ILE A 143 -5.64 10.98 -0.44
C ILE A 143 -5.98 12.27 0.33
N LYS A 144 -5.41 12.43 1.52
CA LYS A 144 -5.63 13.62 2.36
C LYS A 144 -4.70 14.78 1.98
N GLY A 145 -3.58 14.51 1.31
CA GLY A 145 -2.69 15.51 0.75
C GLY A 145 -2.96 15.79 -0.74
N ASN A 146 -1.89 16.03 -1.48
CA ASN A 146 -1.86 16.31 -2.90
C ASN A 146 -1.63 15.05 -3.73
N ALA A 147 -1.94 15.12 -5.02
CA ALA A 147 -1.55 14.12 -6.00
C ALA A 147 -0.85 14.78 -7.19
N ARG A 148 0.16 14.12 -7.75
CA ARG A 148 0.92 14.66 -8.89
C ARG A 148 0.20 14.38 -10.21
N ASN A 149 0.96 14.08 -11.25
CA ASN A 149 0.46 14.09 -12.63
C ASN A 149 -0.33 12.83 -12.97
N ASP A 150 -1.17 12.96 -14.00
CA ASP A 150 -1.83 11.85 -14.66
C ASP A 150 -2.72 10.99 -13.74
N LEU A 151 -3.49 11.63 -12.87
CA LEU A 151 -4.42 10.94 -11.96
C LEU A 151 -5.68 10.43 -12.67
N GLY A 152 -6.15 9.25 -12.28
CA GLY A 152 -7.56 8.85 -12.43
C GLY A 152 -7.95 8.12 -13.70
N TYR A 153 -7.02 7.41 -14.35
CA TYR A 153 -7.39 6.53 -15.45
C TYR A 153 -8.13 5.27 -14.96
N GLY A 154 -9.43 5.33 -14.70
CA GLY A 154 -10.17 4.17 -14.20
C GLY A 154 -11.66 4.42 -14.06
N LYS A 155 -12.40 3.42 -13.56
CA LYS A 155 -13.84 3.54 -13.29
C LYS A 155 -14.19 3.63 -11.80
N GLY A 156 -13.17 3.64 -10.95
CA GLY A 156 -13.33 3.71 -9.50
C GLY A 156 -13.56 5.12 -8.99
N GLU A 157 -13.43 5.26 -7.68
CA GLU A 157 -13.58 6.51 -6.95
C GLU A 157 -12.21 6.98 -6.45
N ILE A 158 -11.90 8.25 -6.67
CA ILE A 158 -10.71 8.90 -6.15
C ILE A 158 -11.10 10.23 -5.52
N THR A 159 -10.75 10.41 -4.26
CA THR A 159 -10.90 11.68 -3.53
C THR A 159 -9.52 12.19 -3.12
N VAL A 160 -9.20 13.43 -3.47
CA VAL A 160 -7.95 14.13 -3.09
C VAL A 160 -8.30 15.42 -2.35
N GLU A 161 -8.03 15.52 -1.05
CA GLU A 161 -8.39 16.74 -0.30
C GLU A 161 -7.55 17.96 -0.72
N GLY A 162 -6.31 17.73 -1.16
CA GLY A 162 -5.42 18.77 -1.68
C GLY A 162 -5.60 19.06 -3.17
N THR A 163 -4.48 19.39 -3.81
CA THR A 163 -4.40 19.70 -5.24
C THR A 163 -3.97 18.49 -6.05
N ILE A 164 -4.61 18.28 -7.19
CA ILE A 164 -4.17 17.39 -8.25
C ILE A 164 -3.43 18.21 -9.30
N GLU A 165 -2.19 17.81 -9.63
CA GLU A 165 -1.39 18.54 -10.63
C GLU A 165 -2.01 18.39 -12.02
N SER A 166 -2.27 17.16 -12.48
CA SER A 166 -2.98 16.93 -13.73
C SER A 166 -3.81 15.66 -13.69
N LEU A 167 -4.95 15.68 -14.37
CA LEU A 167 -5.71 14.47 -14.66
C LEU A 167 -5.07 13.73 -15.85
N HIS A 168 -5.12 12.40 -15.80
CA HIS A 168 -4.73 11.59 -16.94
C HIS A 168 -5.58 11.99 -18.15
N LYS A 169 -5.01 11.97 -19.35
CA LYS A 169 -5.74 12.34 -20.58
C LYS A 169 -6.99 11.49 -20.82
N ASN A 170 -7.12 10.32 -20.19
CA ASN A 170 -8.30 9.45 -20.20
C ASN A 170 -8.92 9.28 -18.80
N ALA A 171 -8.76 10.28 -17.93
CA ALA A 171 -9.34 10.23 -16.59
C ALA A 171 -10.86 10.02 -16.66
N SER A 172 -11.36 9.14 -15.80
CA SER A 172 -12.76 8.72 -15.77
C SER A 172 -13.12 8.22 -14.37
N GLY A 173 -14.37 7.74 -14.20
CA GLY A 173 -14.88 7.38 -12.88
C GLY A 173 -15.29 8.61 -12.07
N THR A 174 -15.31 8.46 -10.74
CA THR A 174 -15.66 9.56 -9.83
C THR A 174 -14.38 10.17 -9.27
N ILE A 175 -14.10 11.42 -9.63
CA ILE A 175 -12.94 12.16 -9.13
C ILE A 175 -13.43 13.37 -8.35
N ARG A 176 -13.02 13.48 -7.09
CA ARG A 176 -13.29 14.62 -6.22
C ARG A 176 -11.98 15.22 -5.74
N ALA A 177 -11.85 16.55 -5.80
CA ALA A 177 -10.61 17.21 -5.41
C ALA A 177 -10.81 18.57 -4.74
N GLY A 178 -9.89 18.99 -3.88
CA GLY A 178 -9.84 20.38 -3.42
C GLY A 178 -9.52 21.35 -4.56
N ASN A 179 -8.58 20.96 -5.43
CA ASN A 179 -8.26 21.68 -6.67
C ASN A 179 -7.69 20.74 -7.74
N VAL A 180 -7.84 21.10 -9.01
CA VAL A 180 -7.19 20.46 -10.17
C VAL A 180 -6.57 21.55 -11.03
N LYS A 181 -5.25 21.50 -11.28
CA LYS A 181 -4.58 22.52 -12.11
C LYS A 181 -4.77 22.29 -13.60
N GLU A 182 -4.62 21.04 -14.07
CA GLU A 182 -4.82 20.66 -15.47
C GLU A 182 -5.79 19.48 -15.57
N ASP A 183 -7.07 19.74 -15.88
CA ASP A 183 -8.09 18.68 -15.96
C ASP A 183 -8.19 18.02 -17.35
N ARG A 184 -7.62 18.63 -18.38
CA ARG A 184 -7.68 18.18 -19.78
C ARG A 184 -9.13 17.95 -20.26
N GLY A 185 -10.07 18.75 -19.77
CA GLY A 185 -11.50 18.63 -20.06
C GLY A 185 -12.14 17.38 -19.45
N ARG A 186 -11.49 16.71 -18.49
CA ARG A 186 -12.03 15.54 -17.80
C ARG A 186 -12.91 15.96 -16.61
N PRO A 187 -14.04 15.26 -16.39
CA PRO A 187 -14.96 15.63 -15.33
C PRO A 187 -14.36 15.35 -13.96
N TRP A 188 -14.56 16.28 -13.04
CA TRP A 188 -14.26 16.14 -11.62
C TRP A 188 -15.22 17.01 -10.80
N THR A 189 -15.28 16.79 -9.50
CA THR A 189 -16.11 17.57 -8.58
C THR A 189 -15.24 18.23 -7.52
N LYS A 190 -15.45 19.51 -7.29
CA LYS A 190 -14.78 20.22 -6.20
C LYS A 190 -15.34 19.79 -4.85
N LEU A 191 -14.45 19.55 -3.88
CA LEU A 191 -14.80 19.26 -2.49
C LEU A 191 -15.33 20.50 -1.76
#